data_AF-A0A8I1U7Z6-F1
#
_entry.id   AF-A0A8I1U7Z6-F1
#
_cell.length_a   1.000
_cell.length_b   1.000
_cell.length_c   1.000
_cell.angle_alpha   90.00
_cell.angle_beta   90.00
_cell.angle_gamma   90.00
#
_symmetry.space_group_name_H-M   'P 1'
#
loop_
_entity.id
_entity.type
_entity.pdbx_description
1 polymer ?
#
loop_
_entity_poly.entity_id
_entity_poly.type
_entity_poly.pdbx_seq_one_letter_code
_entity_poly.pdbx_strand_id
1 'polypeptide(L)'
;MAKKPAAAATHDLPPAMDYAQHEATYAGFITFVKWGIVSMVFVVLSLYAFIEAHQPIIGALLLLAIPVLIVGVMVMGSRRT
;
A
#
# COMPACT_ATOMS: atom_id res chain seq x y z
N MET A 1 -52.58 -11.66 31.40
CA MET A 1 -51.66 -10.52 31.19
C MET A 1 -51.35 -10.44 29.71
N ALA A 2 -51.81 -9.37 29.04
CA ALA A 2 -51.66 -9.22 27.58
C ALA A 2 -50.19 -9.01 27.20
N LYS A 3 -49.71 -9.77 26.21
CA LYS A 3 -48.35 -9.68 25.67
C LYS A 3 -48.27 -8.42 24.80
N LYS A 4 -47.68 -7.35 25.32
CA LYS A 4 -47.44 -6.11 24.57
C LYS A 4 -46.50 -6.45 23.39
N PRO A 5 -46.86 -6.16 22.12
CA PRO A 5 -45.94 -6.37 21.02
C PRO A 5 -44.77 -5.41 21.21
N ALA A 6 -43.55 -5.93 21.13
CA ALA A 6 -42.35 -5.10 21.07
C ALA A 6 -42.49 -4.21 19.84
N ALA A 7 -42.59 -2.90 20.05
CA ALA A 7 -42.47 -1.94 18.97
C ALA A 7 -41.14 -2.23 18.27
N ALA A 8 -41.17 -2.45 16.95
CA ALA A 8 -39.96 -2.53 16.15
C ALA A 8 -39.15 -1.27 16.48
N ALA A 9 -37.98 -1.43 17.10
CA ALA A 9 -37.04 -0.34 17.24
C ALA A 9 -36.79 0.14 15.81
N THR A 10 -37.30 1.33 15.49
CA THR A 10 -36.83 2.08 14.34
C THR A 10 -35.37 2.32 14.63
N HIS A 11 -34.52 1.41 14.18
CA HIS A 11 -33.09 1.60 14.22
C HIS A 11 -32.85 2.85 13.37
N ASP A 12 -32.70 4.00 14.05
CA ASP A 12 -32.11 5.18 13.45
C ASP A 12 -30.80 4.68 12.86
N LEU A 13 -30.76 4.59 11.53
CA LEU A 13 -29.56 4.21 10.82
C LEU A 13 -28.50 5.22 11.28
N PRO A 14 -27.36 4.75 11.82
CA PRO A 14 -26.32 5.66 12.26
C PRO A 14 -25.99 6.62 11.11
N PRO A 15 -25.77 7.91 11.40
CA PRO A 15 -25.50 8.92 10.38
C PRO A 15 -24.46 8.43 9.38
N ALA A 16 -24.65 8.72 8.09
CA ALA A 16 -23.70 8.33 7.06
C ALA A 16 -22.29 8.84 7.43
N MET A 17 -21.36 7.91 7.63
CA MET A 17 -19.98 8.24 8.01
C MET A 17 -19.24 8.80 6.80
N ASP A 18 -18.46 9.87 6.99
CA ASP A 18 -17.60 10.40 5.93
C ASP A 18 -16.40 9.47 5.73
N TYR A 19 -16.33 8.83 4.56
CA TYR A 19 -15.26 7.91 4.19
C TYR A 19 -14.11 8.56 3.43
N ALA A 20 -14.18 9.84 3.10
CA ALA A 20 -13.21 10.48 2.23
C ALA A 20 -11.77 10.31 2.73
N GLN A 21 -11.54 10.53 4.03
CA GLN A 21 -10.21 10.37 4.62
C GLN A 21 -9.81 8.89 4.83
N HIS A 22 -10.78 8.01 5.13
CA HIS A 22 -10.54 6.58 5.28
C HIS A 22 -10.06 5.96 3.96
N GLU A 23 -10.74 6.28 2.87
CA GLU A 23 -10.41 5.79 1.53
C GLU A 23 -9.07 6.36 1.05
N ALA A 24 -8.82 7.65 1.25
CA ALA A 24 -7.55 8.27 0.89
C ALA A 24 -6.36 7.62 1.62
N THR A 25 -6.49 7.36 2.91
CA THR A 25 -5.44 6.72 3.72
C THR A 25 -5.25 5.27 3.30
N TYR A 26 -6.33 4.54 3.05
CA TYR A 26 -6.27 3.14 2.62
C TYR A 26 -5.60 3.01 1.24
N ALA A 27 -5.91 3.89 0.29
CA ALA A 27 -5.27 3.92 -1.03
C ALA A 27 -3.75 4.18 -0.90
N GLY A 28 -3.36 5.10 -0.02
CA GLY A 28 -1.95 5.35 0.30
C GLY A 28 -1.27 4.12 0.92
N PHE A 29 -1.91 3.48 1.88
CA PHE A 29 -1.41 2.26 2.53
C PHE A 29 -1.19 1.12 1.54
N ILE A 30 -2.18 0.81 0.69
CA ILE A 30 -2.06 -0.24 -0.33
C ILE A 30 -0.92 0.06 -1.30
N THR A 31 -0.80 1.33 -1.72
CA THR A 31 0.31 1.76 -2.59
C THR A 31 1.66 1.55 -1.91
N PHE A 32 1.79 1.95 -0.64
CA PHE A 32 3.02 1.77 0.14
C PHE A 32 3.38 0.29 0.30
N VAL A 33 2.43 -0.57 0.69
CA VAL A 33 2.66 -2.01 0.86
C VAL A 33 3.11 -2.67 -0.43
N LYS A 34 2.44 -2.34 -1.56
CA LYS A 34 2.83 -2.86 -2.87
C LYS A 34 4.27 -2.51 -3.23
N TRP A 35 4.66 -1.25 -3.05
CA TRP A 35 6.04 -0.82 -3.32
C TRP A 35 7.05 -1.38 -2.32
N GLY A 36 6.65 -1.60 -1.07
CA GLY A 36 7.46 -2.30 -0.06
C GLY A 36 7.77 -3.74 -0.47
N ILE A 37 6.78 -4.49 -0.95
CA ILE A 37 6.97 -5.86 -1.44
C ILE A 37 7.91 -5.88 -2.65
N VAL A 38 7.70 -4.99 -3.63
CA VAL A 38 8.58 -4.88 -4.81
C VAL A 38 10.02 -4.56 -4.37
N SER A 39 10.20 -3.60 -3.46
CA SER A 39 11.52 -3.22 -2.95
C SER A 39 12.21 -4.39 -2.23
N MET A 40 11.47 -5.19 -1.48
CA MET A 40 12.02 -6.37 -0.78
C MET A 40 12.66 -7.37 -1.76
N VAL A 41 12.05 -7.58 -2.93
CA VAL A 41 12.62 -8.46 -3.97
C VAL A 41 13.99 -7.96 -4.43
N PHE A 42 14.11 -6.65 -4.71
CA PHE A 42 15.39 -6.06 -5.12
C PHE A 42 16.44 -6.11 -4.02
N VAL A 43 16.06 -5.92 -2.75
CA VAL A 43 16.97 -6.04 -1.62
C VAL A 43 17.54 -7.46 -1.50
N VAL A 44 16.68 -8.49 -1.59
CA VAL A 44 17.13 -9.89 -1.51
C VAL A 44 18.06 -10.24 -2.68
N LEU A 45 17.72 -9.82 -3.90
CA LEU A 45 18.57 -10.04 -5.08
C LEU A 45 19.90 -9.29 -4.99
N SER A 46 19.88 -8.07 -4.47
CA SER A 46 21.08 -7.26 -4.22
C SER A 46 21.98 -7.94 -3.18
N LEU A 47 21.40 -8.45 -2.09
CA LEU A 47 22.14 -9.18 -1.06
C LEU A 47 22.80 -10.45 -1.62
N TYR A 48 22.07 -11.24 -2.42
CA TYR A 48 22.63 -12.41 -3.11
C TYR A 48 23.81 -12.02 -4.02
N ALA A 49 23.66 -10.93 -4.78
CA ALA A 49 24.72 -10.44 -5.66
C ALA A 49 25.98 -10.03 -4.88
N PHE A 50 25.82 -9.42 -3.70
CA PHE A 50 26.93 -9.03 -2.84
C PHE A 50 27.62 -10.21 -2.16
N ILE A 51 26.85 -11.13 -1.57
CA ILE A 51 27.40 -12.16 -0.68
C ILE A 51 27.78 -13.42 -1.45
N GLU A 52 26.84 -14.01 -2.19
CA GLU A 52 27.03 -15.32 -2.81
C GLU A 52 27.68 -15.23 -4.19
N ALA A 53 27.24 -14.28 -5.01
CA ALA A 53 27.76 -14.13 -6.37
C ALA A 53 29.06 -13.30 -6.45
N HIS A 54 29.42 -12.60 -5.36
CA HIS A 54 30.54 -11.66 -5.30
C HIS A 54 30.57 -10.65 -6.47
N GLN A 55 29.40 -10.19 -6.91
CA GLN A 55 29.22 -9.20 -7.98
C GLN A 55 28.74 -7.85 -7.40
N PRO A 56 29.65 -7.02 -6.84
CA PRO A 56 29.26 -5.81 -6.10
C PRO A 56 28.61 -4.75 -6.98
N ILE A 57 28.98 -4.65 -8.25
CA ILE A 57 28.39 -3.68 -9.18
C ILE A 57 26.92 -4.01 -9.43
N ILE A 58 26.60 -5.29 -9.69
CA ILE A 58 25.22 -5.73 -9.91
C ILE A 58 24.39 -5.51 -8.64
N GLY A 59 24.94 -5.87 -7.47
CA GLY A 59 24.29 -5.62 -6.18
C GLY A 59 23.95 -4.13 -5.97
N ALA A 60 24.87 -3.23 -6.30
CA ALA A 60 24.66 -1.79 -6.20
C ALA A 60 23.60 -1.29 -7.20
N LEU A 61 23.63 -1.75 -8.45
CA LEU A 61 22.63 -1.38 -9.46
C LEU A 61 21.22 -1.83 -9.07
N LEU A 62 21.07 -3.06 -8.54
CA LEU A 62 19.80 -3.56 -8.04
C LEU A 62 19.26 -2.74 -6.86
N LEU A 63 20.16 -2.31 -5.96
CA LEU A 63 19.78 -1.46 -4.84
C LEU A 63 19.33 -0.06 -5.32
N LEU A 64 20.07 0.52 -6.27
CA LEU A 64 19.74 1.83 -6.86
C LEU A 64 18.49 1.80 -7.74
N ALA A 65 18.11 0.63 -8.27
CA ALA A 65 16.86 0.49 -9.02
C ALA A 65 15.63 0.81 -8.16
N ILE A 66 15.67 0.60 -6.85
CA ILE A 66 14.54 0.86 -5.93
C ILE A 66 14.11 2.33 -5.95
N PRO A 67 14.97 3.32 -5.60
CA PRO A 67 14.58 4.73 -5.64
C PRO A 67 14.25 5.20 -7.07
N VAL A 68 14.93 4.68 -8.09
CA VAL A 68 14.66 5.05 -9.50
C VAL A 68 13.25 4.62 -9.91
N LEU A 69 12.82 3.41 -9.55
CA LEU A 69 11.48 2.91 -9.85
C LEU A 69 10.40 3.69 -9.07
N ILE A 70 10.62 3.96 -7.79
CA ILE A 70 9.68 4.72 -6.95
C ILE A 70 9.51 6.13 -7.50
N VAL A 71 10.61 6.85 -7.76
CA VAL A 71 10.58 8.21 -8.33
C VAL A 71 9.99 8.18 -9.73
N GLY A 72 10.36 7.21 -10.57
CA GLY A 72 9.80 7.04 -11.90
C GLY A 72 8.28 6.90 -11.89
N VAL A 73 7.74 6.11 -10.96
CA VAL A 73 6.29 5.95 -10.81
C VAL A 73 5.61 7.21 -10.31
N MET A 74 6.20 7.92 -9.34
CA MET A 74 5.67 9.21 -8.89
C MET A 74 5.62 10.23 -10.03
N VAL A 75 6.68 10.32 -10.84
CA VAL A 75 6.77 11.23 -11.99
C VAL A 75 5.79 10.83 -13.10
N MET A 76 5.67 9.53 -13.41
CA MET A 76 4.73 9.07 -14.44
C MET A 76 3.27 9.20 -13.99
N GLY A 77 2.97 9.02 -12.70
CA GLY A 77 1.66 9.26 -12.13
C GLY A 77 1.22 10.72 -12.26
N SER A 78 2.15 11.65 -12.05
CA SER A 78 1.91 13.09 -12.20
C SER A 78 1.67 13.54 -13.65
N ARG A 79 2.07 12.75 -14.65
CA ARG A 79 1.87 13.05 -16.09
C ARG A 79 0.52 12.56 -16.65
N ARG A 80 -0.26 11.82 -15.86
CA ARG A 80 -1.53 11.19 -16.31
C ARG A 80 -2.78 11.93 -15.82
N THR A 81 -2.62 12.95 -15.00
CA THR A 81 -3.66 13.89 -14.55
C THR A 81 -3.54 15.19 -15.32
#